data_AF-A0A8D8ND99-F1
#
_entry.id   AF-A0A8D8ND99-F1
#
_cell.length_a   1.000
_cell.length_b   1.000
_cell.length_c   1.000
_cell.angle_alpha   90.00
_cell.angle_beta   90.00
_cell.angle_gamma   90.00
#
_symmetry.space_group_name_H-M   'P 1'
#
loop_
_entity.id
_entity.type
_entity.pdbx_description
1 polymer ?
#
loop_
_entity_poly.entity_id
_entity_poly.type
_entity_poly.pdbx_seq_one_letter_code
_entity_poly.pdbx_strand_id
1 'polypeptide(L)'
;LVDSTPRRSSRYRPPKPRFEVYQPRGLIAWIPEEAGITLFGFHAKLNHRFEDEYEIGRWAKTLTQPRNGRFVFVDRKAELKVGDTIYYKTVITHNGVTYRG
;
A
#
# COMPACT_ATOMS: atom_id res chain seq x y z
N LEU A 1 -18.83 37.46 -19.67
CA LEU A 1 -17.46 37.37 -19.15
C LEU A 1 -17.28 35.97 -18.61
N VAL A 2 -16.50 35.16 -19.32
CA VAL A 2 -16.22 33.76 -18.99
C VAL A 2 -15.10 33.75 -17.97
N ASP A 3 -15.37 33.27 -16.76
CA ASP A 3 -14.32 32.88 -15.82
C ASP A 3 -14.21 31.36 -15.83
N SER A 4 -13.57 30.86 -16.88
CA SER A 4 -13.12 29.47 -16.96
C SER A 4 -11.74 29.39 -16.34
N THR A 5 -11.68 29.44 -15.01
CA THR A 5 -10.55 28.89 -14.27
C THR A 5 -10.75 27.37 -14.21
N PRO A 6 -9.96 26.54 -14.93
CA PRO A 6 -10.01 25.10 -14.71
C PRO A 6 -9.61 24.85 -13.26
N ARG A 7 -10.53 24.34 -12.45
CA ARG A 7 -10.22 23.76 -11.13
C ARG A 7 -9.01 22.85 -11.34
N ARG A 8 -7.88 23.19 -10.72
CA ARG A 8 -6.68 22.33 -10.68
C ARG A 8 -7.16 20.90 -10.53
N SER A 9 -6.90 20.03 -11.51
CA SER A 9 -7.18 18.61 -11.36
C SER A 9 -6.49 18.17 -10.08
N SER A 10 -7.26 17.77 -9.07
CA SER A 10 -6.68 17.22 -7.85
C SER A 10 -5.93 15.96 -8.28
N ARG A 11 -4.60 16.02 -8.34
CA ARG A 11 -3.76 14.85 -8.63
C ARG A 11 -4.22 13.72 -7.71
N TYR A 12 -4.58 12.58 -8.30
CA TYR A 12 -4.98 11.38 -7.57
C TYR A 12 -3.97 11.10 -6.45
N ARG A 13 -4.49 10.81 -5.26
CA ARG A 13 -3.70 10.47 -4.07
C ARG A 13 -4.01 9.02 -3.71
N PRO A 14 -3.08 8.09 -3.96
CA PRO A 14 -3.32 6.69 -3.65
C PRO A 14 -3.65 6.48 -2.17
N PRO A 15 -4.52 5.49 -1.85
CA PRO A 15 -4.80 5.15 -0.46
C PRO A 15 -3.55 4.64 0.25
N LYS A 16 -3.40 5.00 1.53
CA LYS A 16 -2.36 4.42 2.39
C LYS A 16 -2.82 3.05 2.89
N PRO A 17 -1.90 2.08 3.02
CA PRO A 17 -2.26 0.77 3.55
C PRO A 17 -2.69 0.87 5.02
N ARG A 18 -3.73 0.11 5.36
CA ARG A 18 -4.16 -0.16 6.72
C ARG A 18 -3.55 -1.49 7.17
N PHE A 19 -3.27 -1.59 8.46
CA PHE A 19 -2.63 -2.76 9.07
C PHE A 19 -3.52 -3.35 10.15
N GLU A 20 -3.58 -4.68 10.19
CA GLU A 20 -4.17 -5.45 11.27
C GLU A 20 -3.15 -6.48 11.75
N VAL A 21 -2.98 -6.58 13.07
CA VAL A 21 -2.08 -7.55 13.71
C VAL A 21 -2.93 -8.52 14.51
N TYR A 22 -2.74 -9.81 14.29
CA TYR A 22 -3.46 -10.85 15.00
C TYR A 22 -2.59 -11.46 16.09
N GLN A 23 -3.23 -11.84 17.21
CA GLN A 23 -2.59 -12.60 18.27
C GLN A 23 -2.88 -14.10 18.10
N PRO A 24 -1.90 -15.00 18.34
CA PRO A 24 -0.53 -14.71 18.78
C PRO A 24 0.41 -14.23 17.67
N ARG A 25 0.00 -14.33 16.41
CA ARG A 25 0.78 -13.91 15.23
C ARG A 25 -0.12 -13.62 14.04
N GLY A 26 0.38 -12.81 13.13
CA GLY A 26 -0.24 -12.52 11.85
C GLY A 26 -0.21 -11.03 11.53
N LEU A 27 0.02 -10.72 10.26
CA LEU A 27 -0.03 -9.38 9.69
C LEU A 27 -0.94 -9.38 8.47
N ILE A 28 -1.89 -8.44 8.45
CA ILE A 28 -2.64 -8.08 7.26
C ILE A 28 -2.30 -6.64 6.90
N ALA A 29 -2.03 -6.38 5.63
CA ALA A 29 -1.91 -5.04 5.08
C ALA A 29 -2.88 -4.91 3.89
N TRP A 30 -3.66 -3.85 3.84
CA TRP A 30 -4.66 -3.70 2.79
C TRP A 30 -4.93 -2.25 2.38
N ILE A 31 -5.35 -2.06 1.13
CA ILE A 31 -5.95 -0.82 0.63
C ILE A 31 -7.38 -1.11 0.13
N PRO A 32 -8.32 -0.16 0.21
CA PRO A 32 -9.62 -0.33 -0.43
C PRO A 32 -9.44 -0.50 -1.94
N GLU A 33 -10.35 -1.27 -2.54
CA GLU A 33 -10.55 -1.23 -3.98
C GLU A 33 -11.13 0.15 -4.35
N GLU A 34 -10.53 0.78 -5.36
CA GLU A 34 -11.02 2.00 -5.96
C GLU A 34 -11.02 1.82 -7.48
N ALA A 35 -12.02 2.36 -8.16
CA ALA A 35 -12.11 2.28 -9.61
C ALA A 35 -10.84 2.86 -10.25
N GLY A 36 -10.24 2.11 -11.16
CA GLY A 36 -9.00 2.50 -11.85
C GLY A 36 -7.72 1.98 -11.20
N ILE A 37 -7.74 1.50 -9.96
CA ILE A 37 -6.58 0.79 -9.39
C ILE A 37 -6.47 -0.59 -10.03
N THR A 38 -5.32 -0.86 -10.66
CA THR A 38 -5.04 -2.17 -11.30
C THR A 38 -3.91 -2.94 -10.65
N LEU A 39 -3.13 -2.28 -9.79
CA LEU A 39 -1.99 -2.88 -9.11
C LEU A 39 -1.75 -2.23 -7.75
N PHE A 40 -1.50 -3.07 -6.75
CA PHE A 40 -0.96 -2.70 -5.45
C PHE A 40 0.27 -3.56 -5.14
N GLY A 41 1.45 -2.93 -5.19
CA GLY A 41 2.71 -3.45 -4.68
C GLY A 41 2.91 -3.02 -3.25
N PHE A 42 3.15 -3.97 -2.35
CA PHE A 42 3.44 -3.74 -0.94
C PHE A 42 4.82 -4.31 -0.60
N HIS A 43 5.71 -3.45 -0.15
CA HIS A 43 7.06 -3.78 0.31
C HIS A 43 7.24 -3.28 1.73
N ALA A 44 7.71 -4.13 2.66
CA ALA A 44 7.85 -3.72 4.05
C ALA A 44 8.99 -4.44 4.79
N LYS A 45 9.56 -3.74 5.78
CA LYS A 45 10.58 -4.17 6.72
C LYS A 45 10.08 -4.00 8.16
N LEU A 46 10.53 -4.89 9.05
CA LEU A 46 10.29 -4.80 10.48
C LEU A 46 11.50 -4.16 11.17
N ASN A 47 11.28 -3.10 11.94
CA ASN A 47 12.27 -2.39 12.75
C ASN A 47 13.49 -1.82 12.00
N HIS A 48 13.47 -1.85 10.66
CA HIS A 48 14.55 -1.35 9.81
C HIS A 48 13.98 -0.48 8.72
N ARG A 49 14.55 0.71 8.53
CA ARG A 49 14.24 1.57 7.39
C ARG A 49 14.76 0.94 6.10
N PHE A 50 14.21 1.42 4.99
CA PHE A 50 14.81 1.19 3.68
C PHE A 50 15.94 2.20 3.48
N GLU A 51 17.06 1.76 2.91
CA GLU A 51 18.20 2.62 2.61
C GLU A 51 18.10 3.21 1.20
N ASP A 52 17.54 2.45 0.26
CA ASP A 52 17.31 2.88 -1.12
C ASP A 52 15.92 2.42 -1.63
N GLU A 53 15.55 2.79 -2.85
CA GLU A 53 14.25 2.48 -3.46
C GLU A 53 14.13 1.02 -3.97
N TYR A 54 15.23 0.37 -4.31
CA TYR A 54 15.32 -0.98 -4.90
C TYR A 54 15.18 -2.10 -3.87
N GLU A 55 15.43 -1.78 -2.60
CA GLU A 55 15.23 -2.72 -1.51
C GLU A 55 13.79 -3.24 -1.43
N ILE A 56 13.67 -4.58 -1.44
CA ILE A 56 12.40 -5.32 -1.51
C ILE A 56 11.74 -5.47 -0.14
N GLY A 57 12.55 -5.58 0.94
CA GLY A 57 12.08 -5.78 2.31
C GLY A 57 11.74 -7.24 2.67
N ARG A 58 11.33 -7.46 3.93
CA ARG A 58 10.92 -8.78 4.46
C ARG A 58 9.62 -9.26 3.81
N TRP A 59 8.67 -8.36 3.62
CA TRP A 59 7.40 -8.63 2.96
C TRP A 59 7.39 -7.91 1.63
N ALA A 60 7.16 -8.65 0.55
CA ALA A 60 7.08 -8.08 -0.79
C ALA A 60 6.05 -8.84 -1.60
N LYS A 61 5.00 -8.14 -2.05
CA LYS A 61 3.97 -8.74 -2.88
C LYS A 61 3.30 -7.73 -3.78
N THR A 62 3.08 -8.15 -5.03
CA THR A 62 2.23 -7.44 -5.98
C THR A 62 0.86 -8.12 -6.02
N LEU A 63 -0.18 -7.31 -5.95
CA LEU A 63 -1.58 -7.72 -5.96
C LEU A 63 -2.27 -7.00 -7.14
N THR A 64 -2.80 -7.76 -8.08
CA THR A 64 -3.45 -7.24 -9.30
C THR A 64 -4.96 -7.46 -9.31
N GLN A 65 -5.50 -8.14 -8.31
CA GLN A 65 -6.91 -8.41 -8.16
C GLN A 65 -7.35 -8.15 -6.71
N PRO A 66 -8.38 -7.34 -6.49
CA PRO A 66 -8.97 -7.18 -5.18
C PRO A 66 -9.78 -8.42 -4.80
N ARG A 67 -9.98 -8.62 -3.50
CA ARG A 67 -10.86 -9.64 -2.91
C ARG A 67 -11.74 -8.96 -1.88
N ASN A 68 -13.05 -9.10 -2.03
CA ASN A 68 -14.04 -8.49 -1.13
C ASN A 68 -13.82 -6.97 -0.95
N GLY A 69 -13.61 -6.23 -2.05
CA GLY A 69 -13.44 -4.78 -2.04
C GLY A 69 -12.07 -4.30 -1.54
N ARG A 70 -11.04 -5.16 -1.48
CA ARG A 70 -9.70 -4.80 -0.98
C ARG A 70 -8.59 -5.48 -1.74
N PHE A 71 -7.49 -4.79 -1.97
CA PHE A 71 -6.22 -5.45 -2.25
C PHE A 71 -5.59 -5.82 -0.90
N VAL A 72 -5.41 -7.12 -0.65
CA VAL A 72 -5.02 -7.64 0.67
C VAL A 72 -3.75 -8.48 0.61
N PHE A 73 -2.75 -8.06 1.37
CA PHE A 73 -1.59 -8.86 1.74
C PHE A 73 -1.86 -9.53 3.09
N VAL A 74 -1.50 -10.81 3.21
CA VAL A 74 -1.65 -11.60 4.44
C VAL A 74 -0.38 -12.41 4.68
N ASP A 75 0.22 -12.26 5.85
CA ASP A 75 1.22 -13.17 6.41
C ASP A 75 0.73 -13.69 7.76
N ARG A 76 0.25 -14.94 7.79
CA ARG A 76 -0.26 -15.58 9.02
C ARG A 76 0.83 -16.00 9.99
N LYS A 77 2.10 -15.94 9.59
CA LYS A 77 3.26 -16.34 10.40
C LYS A 77 4.06 -15.14 10.90
N ALA A 78 3.68 -13.91 10.54
CA ALA A 78 4.34 -12.71 11.01
C ALA A 78 4.22 -12.59 12.54
N GLU A 79 5.36 -12.69 13.22
CA GLU A 79 5.48 -12.45 14.65
C GLU A 79 5.85 -10.98 14.86
N LEU A 80 4.94 -10.24 15.52
CA LEU A 80 5.03 -8.81 15.80
C LEU A 80 4.81 -8.60 17.29
N LYS A 81 5.62 -7.73 17.88
CA LYS A 81 5.53 -7.36 19.30
C LYS A 81 5.07 -5.91 19.43
N VAL A 82 4.44 -5.58 20.56
CA VAL A 82 4.16 -4.19 20.90
C VAL A 82 5.49 -3.42 20.93
N GLY A 83 5.53 -2.28 20.24
CA GLY A 83 6.74 -1.47 20.06
C GLY A 83 7.46 -1.70 18.73
N ASP A 84 7.15 -2.79 18.01
CA ASP A 84 7.68 -2.99 16.66
C ASP A 84 7.15 -1.92 15.69
N THR A 85 8.02 -1.51 14.76
CA THR A 85 7.71 -0.55 13.70
C THR A 85 7.79 -1.22 12.33
N ILE A 86 6.73 -1.07 11.54
CA ILE A 86 6.71 -1.50 10.13
C ILE A 86 7.06 -0.30 9.26
N TYR A 87 8.19 -0.38 8.57
CA TYR A 87 8.57 0.54 7.50
C TYR A 87 8.08 -0.04 6.18
N TYR A 88 7.38 0.73 5.37
CA TYR A 88 6.80 0.23 4.12
C TYR A 88 6.99 1.21 2.95
N LYS A 89 6.92 0.67 1.75
CA LYS A 89 6.76 1.38 0.47
C LYS A 89 5.58 0.78 -0.28
N THR A 90 4.92 1.61 -1.08
CA THR A 90 3.82 1.16 -1.94
C THR A 90 4.04 1.55 -3.39
N VAL A 91 3.57 0.69 -4.30
CA VAL A 91 3.47 0.97 -5.73
C VAL A 91 2.01 0.79 -6.12
N ILE A 92 1.35 1.85 -6.58
CA ILE A 92 -0.06 1.78 -6.98
C ILE A 92 -0.19 2.25 -8.42
N THR A 93 -0.79 1.43 -9.27
CA THR A 93 -1.15 1.83 -10.64
C THR A 93 -2.63 2.22 -10.65
N HIS A 94 -2.91 3.48 -11.01
CA HIS A 94 -4.26 4.00 -11.16
C HIS A 94 -4.44 4.62 -12.55
N ASN A 95 -5.41 4.11 -13.33
CA ASN A 95 -5.67 4.53 -14.71
C ASN A 95 -4.39 4.57 -15.59
N GLY A 96 -3.54 3.55 -15.45
CA GLY A 96 -2.28 3.43 -16.19
C GLY A 96 -1.11 4.27 -15.67
N VAL A 97 -1.31 5.11 -14.64
CA VAL A 97 -0.26 5.91 -14.02
C VAL A 97 0.22 5.26 -12.72
N THR A 98 1.54 5.11 -12.58
CA THR A 98 2.15 4.52 -11.39
C THR A 98 2.55 5.58 -10.37
N TYR A 99 2.11 5.37 -9.13
CA TYR A 99 2.41 6.18 -7.96
C TYR A 99 3.28 5.37 -6.99
N ARG A 100 4.29 6.02 -6.41
CA ARG A 100 5.18 5.44 -5.39
C ARG A 100 5.09 6.28 -4.13
N GLY A 101 5.06 5.63 -2.97
CA GLY A 101 4.98 6.27 -1.67
C GLY A 101 5.55 5.41 -0.57
#